data_AF-A0A9X9A860-F1
#
_entry.id   AF-A0A9X9A860-F1
#
_cell.length_a   1.000
_cell.length_b   1.000
_cell.length_c   1.000
_cell.angle_alpha   90.00
_cell.angle_beta   90.00
_cell.angle_gamma   90.00
#
_symmetry.space_group_name_H-M   'P 1'
#
loop_
_entity.id
_entity.type
_entity.pdbx_description
1 polymer ?
#
loop_
_entity_poly.entity_id
_entity_poly.type
_entity_poly.pdbx_seq_one_letter_code
_entity_poly.pdbx_strand_id
1 'polypeptide(L)' 'LVDLFPHAPKIARPGQINAWDNDDFVKAIEDTGKKQLIIAGVVTDVCVAFPALSAIKAGYEVFAVTDASGTFSKQV' A
#
# COMPACT_ATOMS: atom_id res chain seq x y z
N LEU A 1 13.39 -1.68 -10.13
CA LEU A 1 11.91 -1.76 -9.95
C LEU A 1 11.18 -0.92 -10.97
N VAL A 2 11.43 0.39 -11.05
CA VAL A 2 10.78 1.26 -12.05
C VAL A 2 11.04 0.79 -13.48
N ASP A 3 12.27 0.37 -13.79
CA ASP A 3 12.61 -0.16 -15.13
C ASP A 3 11.95 -1.50 -15.46
N LEU A 4 11.59 -2.29 -14.44
CA LEU A 4 10.92 -3.58 -14.61
C LEU A 4 9.40 -3.41 -14.84
N PHE A 5 8.83 -2.29 -14.39
CA PHE A 5 7.40 -1.99 -14.47
C PHE A 5 7.15 -0.55 -14.96
N PRO A 6 7.56 -0.21 -16.20
CA PRO A 6 7.54 1.18 -16.68
C PRO A 6 6.15 1.78 -16.82
N HIS A 7 5.10 0.94 -16.88
CA HIS A 7 3.71 1.36 -17.03
C HIS A 7 2.91 1.31 -15.72
N ALA A 8 3.52 0.89 -14.61
CA ALA A 8 2.83 0.87 -13.33
C ALA A 8 2.55 2.31 -12.85
N PRO A 9 1.36 2.59 -12.28
CA PRO A 9 1.10 3.88 -11.64
C PRO A 9 2.13 4.18 -10.56
N LYS A 10 2.80 5.34 -10.65
CA LYS A 10 3.77 5.82 -9.66
C LYS A 10 3.25 7.09 -8.99
N ILE A 11 2.79 6.96 -7.76
CA ILE A 11 2.22 8.07 -6.99
C ILE A 11 3.23 8.57 -5.95
N ALA A 12 3.83 9.73 -6.20
CA ALA A 12 4.68 10.42 -5.23
C ALA A 12 3.81 11.29 -4.32
N ARG A 13 3.64 10.86 -3.07
CA ARG A 13 2.80 11.58 -2.09
C ARG A 13 3.58 12.75 -1.47
N PRO A 14 3.07 14.00 -1.50
CA PRO A 14 3.80 15.17 -1.01
C PRO A 14 3.89 15.26 0.52
N GLY A 15 3.11 14.47 1.27
CA GLY A 15 3.19 14.48 2.73
C GLY A 15 2.33 13.44 3.46
N GLN A 16 1.39 12.78 2.78
CA GLN A 16 0.52 11.78 3.40
C GLN A 16 1.32 10.55 3.83
N ILE A 17 1.31 10.27 5.13
CA ILE A 17 1.95 9.07 5.69
C ILE A 17 1.17 7.83 5.24
N ASN A 18 -0.14 7.79 5.52
CA ASN A 18 -1.01 6.75 5.00
C ASN A 18 -1.20 6.94 3.49
N ALA A 19 -0.87 5.92 2.69
CA ALA A 19 -1.06 5.99 1.25
C ALA A 19 -2.54 6.16 0.85
N TRP A 20 -3.45 5.65 1.68
CA TRP A 20 -4.89 5.72 1.44
C TRP A 20 -5.47 7.14 1.61
N ASP A 21 -4.73 8.07 2.23
CA ASP A 21 -5.15 9.48 2.35
C ASP A 21 -4.81 10.30 1.09
N ASN A 22 -4.25 9.66 0.06
CA ASN A 22 -3.96 10.29 -1.22
C ASN A 22 -4.95 9.79 -2.29
N ASP A 23 -5.75 10.70 -2.83
CA ASP A 23 -6.82 10.37 -3.78
C ASP A 23 -6.29 9.71 -5.06
N ASP A 24 -5.11 10.13 -5.55
CA ASP A 24 -4.51 9.53 -6.75
C ASP A 24 -4.13 8.05 -6.51
N PHE A 25 -3.69 7.71 -5.30
CA PHE A 25 -3.39 6.33 -4.91
C PHE A 25 -4.66 5.47 -4.83
N VAL A 26 -5.71 5.97 -4.17
CA VAL A 26 -6.98 5.24 -4.07
C VAL A 26 -7.61 5.04 -5.44
N LYS A 27 -7.64 6.09 -6.26
CA LYS A 27 -8.14 6.03 -7.63
C LYS A 27 -7.36 5.02 -8.48
N ALA A 28 -6.03 5.01 -8.38
CA ALA A 28 -5.21 4.05 -9.10
C ALA A 28 -5.52 2.60 -8.72
N ILE A 29 -5.92 2.35 -7.46
CA ILE A 29 -6.37 1.03 -7.01
C ILE A 29 -7.76 0.70 -7.58
N GLU A 30 -8.71 1.64 -7.49
CA GLU A 30 -10.07 1.46 -8.02
C GLU A 30 -10.08 1.18 -9.52
N ASP A 31 -9.24 1.88 -10.28
CA ASP A 31 -9.07 1.72 -11.73
C ASP A 31 -8.55 0.31 -12.11
N THR A 32 -7.95 -0.44 -11.17
CA THR A 32 -7.56 -1.85 -11.41
C THR A 32 -8.77 -2.79 -11.46
N GLY A 33 -9.91 -2.39 -10.87
CA GLY A 33 -11.10 -3.22 -10.70
C GLY A 33 -10.88 -4.46 -9.84
N LYS A 34 -9.80 -4.53 -9.04
CA LYS A 34 -9.48 -5.69 -8.20
C LYS A 34 -10.01 -5.53 -6.79
N LYS A 35 -10.56 -6.61 -6.23
CA LYS A 35 -11.07 -6.64 -4.85
C LYS A 35 -10.03 -7.08 -3.82
N GLN A 36 -9.05 -7.86 -4.27
CA GLN A 36 -7.97 -8.41 -3.46
C GLN A 36 -6.71 -7.58 -3.67
N LEU A 37 -6.09 -7.13 -2.57
CA LEU A 37 -4.89 -6.31 -2.56
C LEU A 37 -3.75 -7.06 -1.87
N ILE A 38 -2.64 -7.22 -2.58
CA ILE A 38 -1.39 -7.71 -2.01
C ILE A 38 -0.54 -6.48 -1.66
N ILE A 39 -0.18 -6.33 -0.40
CA ILE A 39 0.52 -5.13 0.10
C ILE A 39 1.85 -5.53 0.74
N ALA A 40 2.91 -4.86 0.33
CA ALA A 40 4.26 -4.96 0.89
C ALA A 40 4.88 -3.56 0.95
N GLY A 41 5.79 -3.32 1.91
CA GLY A 41 6.44 -2.02 2.02
C GLY A 41 7.21 -1.80 3.32
N VAL A 42 7.65 -0.56 3.53
CA VAL A 42 8.44 -0.15 4.70
C VAL A 42 7.96 1.24 5.18
N VAL A 43 7.74 1.49 6.48
CA VAL A 43 7.82 0.51 7.59
C VAL A 43 6.50 -0.26 7.77
N THR A 44 6.58 -1.51 8.25
CA THR A 44 5.43 -2.43 8.39
C THR A 44 4.29 -1.84 9.22
N ASP A 45 4.62 -1.26 10.38
CA ASP A 45 3.69 -0.73 11.38
C ASP A 45 2.99 0.58 10.96
N VAL A 46 3.47 1.23 9.89
CA VAL A 46 2.93 2.51 9.42
C VAL A 46 2.54 2.44 7.94
N CYS A 47 3.52 2.36 7.04
CA CYS A 47 3.31 2.46 5.60
C CYS A 47 2.64 1.23 4.99
N VAL A 48 2.64 0.09 5.69
CA VAL A 48 1.91 -1.12 5.28
C VAL A 48 0.59 -1.21 6.06
N ALA A 49 0.65 -1.11 7.39
CA ALA A 49 -0.52 -1.26 8.24
C ALA A 49 -1.61 -0.21 7.97
N PHE A 50 -1.27 1.06 7.83
CA PHE A 50 -2.28 2.12 7.65
C PHE A 50 -3.09 1.95 6.36
N PRO A 51 -2.47 1.81 5.17
CA PRO A 51 -3.26 1.59 3.96
C PRO A 51 -3.97 0.23 3.95
N ALA A 52 -3.40 -0.81 4.58
CA ALA A 52 -4.09 -2.09 4.73
C ALA A 52 -5.38 -1.96 5.54
N LEU A 53 -5.34 -1.29 6.70
CA LEU A 53 -6.51 -1.05 7.54
C LEU A 53 -7.56 -0.18 6.84
N SER A 54 -7.13 0.89 6.16
CA SER A 54 -8.04 1.73 5.37
C SER A 54 -8.69 0.97 4.22
N ALA A 55 -7.93 0.12 3.51
CA ALA A 55 -8.44 -0.73 2.45
C ALA A 55 -9.48 -1.73 2.96
N ILE A 56 -9.20 -2.38 4.09
CA ILE A 56 -10.16 -3.28 4.76
C ILE A 56 -11.45 -2.53 5.11
N LYS A 57 -11.33 -1.31 5.66
CA LYS A 57 -12.50 -0.47 5.97
C LYS A 57 -13.29 -0.06 4.72
N ALA A 58 -12.60 0.15 3.59
CA ALA A 58 -13.22 0.36 2.28
C ALA A 58 -13.75 -0.94 1.63
N GLY A 59 -13.66 -2.07 2.35
CA GLY A 59 -14.23 -3.35 1.98
C GLY A 59 -13.34 -4.21 1.09
N TYR A 60 -12.06 -3.87 0.89
CA TYR A 60 -11.12 -4.72 0.15
C TYR A 60 -10.66 -5.92 0.99
N GLU A 61 -10.29 -7.00 0.31
CA GLU A 61 -9.60 -8.14 0.92
C GLU A 61 -8.10 -7.88 0.84
N VAL A 62 -7.41 -7.85 1.98
CA VAL A 62 -5.99 -7.46 2.03
C VAL A 62 -5.10 -8.63 2.46
N PHE A 63 -4.04 -8.85 1.71
CA PHE A 63 -3.00 -9.86 1.95
C PHE A 63 -1.66 -9.15 2.14
N ALA A 64 -1.17 -9.10 3.38
CA ALA A 64 0.11 -8.49 3.69
C ALA A 64 1.27 -9.49 3.48
N VAL A 65 2.29 -9.08 2.74
CA VAL A 65 3.49 -9.88 2.48
C VAL A 65 4.54 -9.55 3.55
N THR A 66 4.54 -10.32 4.63
CA THR A 66 5.30 -9.98 5.86
C THR A 66 6.81 -10.14 5.71
N ASP A 67 7.29 -11.07 4.89
CA ASP A 67 8.71 -11.27 4.60
C ASP A 67 9.27 -10.25 3.58
N ALA A 68 8.38 -9.59 2.82
CA ALA A 68 8.70 -8.45 1.96
C ALA A 68 8.37 -7.08 2.62
N SER A 69 8.08 -7.06 3.93
CA SER A 69 7.80 -5.85 4.69
C SER A 69 8.74 -5.72 5.89
N GLY A 70 9.36 -4.56 6.04
CA GLY A 70 10.39 -4.33 7.06
C GLY A 70 10.00 -3.28 8.09
N THR A 71 10.41 -3.46 9.34
CA THR A 71 10.35 -2.43 10.40
C THR A 71 11.60 -2.51 11.29
N PHE A 72 11.67 -1.68 12.33
CA PHE A 72 12.87 -1.42 13.13
C PHE A 72 13.30 -2.59 14.02
N SER A 73 12.36 -3.39 14.50
CA SER A 73 12.62 -4.55 15.37
C SER A 73 11.53 -5.61 15.18
N LYS A 74 11.61 -6.73 15.91
CA LYS A 74 10.57 -7.77 15.85
C LYS A 74 9.36 -7.46 16.74
N GLN A 75 9.51 -6.52 17.68
CA GLN A 75 8.45 -6.16 18.64
C GLN A 75 7.49 -5.12 18.08
N VAL A 76 7.96 -4.32 17.12
CA VAL A 76 7.20 -3.35 16.34
C VAL A 76 6.63 -4.07 15.11
#